data_AF-A0A2K3JKD9-F1
#
_entry.id   AF-A0A2K3JKD9-F1
#
_cell.length_a   1.000
_cell.length_b   1.000
_cell.length_c   1.000
_cell.angle_alpha   90.00
_cell.angle_beta   90.00
_cell.angle_gamma   90.00
#
_symmetry.space_group_name_H-M   'P 1'
#
loop_
_entity.id
_entity.type
_entity.pdbx_description
1 polymer ?
#
loop_
_entity_poly.entity_id
_entity_poly.type
_entity_poly.pdbx_seq_one_letter_code
_entity_poly.pdbx_strand_id
1 'polypeptide(L)'
;MGLVQCTVKVTCCGKSGGEMHVREVSLSMEDMYGRHLIGRDSLGILQEVMENGERKKVDVEKMKSGFEEFCLMKREKIERKLKREKVIDMVIM
;
A
#
# COMPACT_ATOMS: atom_id res chain seq x y z
N MET A 1 -2.76 6.72 13.80
CA MET A 1 -2.62 6.60 12.33
C MET A 1 -3.33 5.33 11.88
N GLY A 2 -4.10 5.38 10.79
CA GLY A 2 -4.67 4.17 10.20
C GLY A 2 -3.59 3.32 9.53
N LEU A 3 -3.90 2.05 9.25
CA LEU A 3 -3.00 1.21 8.46
C LEU A 3 -2.94 1.75 7.02
N VAL A 4 -1.74 1.78 6.45
CA VAL A 4 -1.45 2.28 5.10
C VAL A 4 -0.73 1.17 4.33
N GLN A 5 -1.12 0.98 3.08
CA GLN A 5 -0.38 0.14 2.15
C GLN A 5 0.61 1.00 1.37
N CYS A 6 1.90 0.70 1.52
CA CYS A 6 2.96 1.29 0.70
C CYS A 6 3.39 0.27 -0.35
N THR A 7 3.32 0.63 -1.63
CA THR A 7 3.70 -0.25 -2.74
C THR A 7 4.88 0.35 -3.48
N VAL A 8 6.00 -0.38 -3.50
CA VAL A 8 7.17 -0.04 -4.32
C VAL A 8 7.10 -0.87 -5.59
N LYS A 9 7.02 -0.20 -6.74
CA LYS A 9 7.07 -0.82 -8.06
C LYS A 9 8.42 -0.51 -8.69
N VAL A 10 9.15 -1.55 -9.10
CA VAL A 10 10.44 -1.44 -9.77
C VAL A 10 10.29 -1.95 -11.19
N THR A 11 10.46 -1.06 -12.17
CA THR A 11 10.45 -1.40 -13.59
C THR A 11 11.89 -1.62 -14.05
N CYS A 12 12.19 -2.79 -14.61
CA CYS A 12 13.52 -3.15 -15.08
C CYS A 12 13.59 -3.22 -16.62
N CYS A 13 14.72 -2.81 -17.20
CA CYS A 13 15.01 -2.85 -18.63
C CYS A 13 15.97 -4.00 -18.97
N GLY A 14 15.47 -5.23 -18.95
CA GLY A 14 16.25 -6.42 -19.34
C GLY A 14 17.56 -6.60 -18.57
N LYS A 15 18.41 -7.49 -19.07
CA LYS A 15 19.78 -7.68 -18.57
C LYS A 15 20.72 -7.45 -19.74
N SER A 16 21.61 -6.46 -19.63
CA SER A 16 22.75 -6.33 -20.53
C SER A 16 24.00 -6.69 -19.73
N GLY A 17 24.79 -7.66 -20.20
CA GLY A 17 26.01 -8.10 -19.52
C GLY A 17 25.82 -8.79 -18.16
N GLY A 18 24.60 -9.17 -17.78
CA GLY A 18 24.30 -9.81 -16.49
C GLY A 18 23.84 -8.85 -15.38
N GLU A 19 23.97 -7.54 -15.57
CA GLU A 19 23.49 -6.53 -14.63
C GLU A 19 22.03 -6.13 -14.91
N MET A 20 21.21 -6.11 -13.85
CA MET A 20 19.82 -5.68 -13.91
C MET A 20 19.75 -4.15 -13.95
N HIS A 21 19.27 -3.61 -15.06
CA HIS A 21 19.09 -2.16 -15.20
C HIS A 21 17.68 -1.77 -14.72
N VAL A 22 17.61 -0.94 -13.69
CA VAL A 22 16.34 -0.37 -13.23
C VAL A 22 16.02 0.85 -14.08
N ARG A 23 14.86 0.82 -14.75
CA ARG A 23 14.33 1.93 -15.55
C ARG A 23 13.62 2.96 -14.67
N GLU A 24 12.84 2.48 -13.72
CA GLU A 24 11.94 3.29 -12.92
C GLU A 24 11.70 2.64 -11.57
N VAL A 25 11.62 3.47 -10.53
CA VAL A 25 11.07 3.09 -9.24
C VAL A 25 9.94 4.04 -8.92
N SER A 26 8.76 3.52 -8.62
CA SER A 26 7.61 4.30 -8.16
C SER A 26 7.12 3.80 -6.81
N LEU A 27 6.70 4.75 -5.96
CA LEU A 27 6.11 4.49 -4.65
C LEU A 27 4.68 5.01 -4.67
N SER A 28 3.71 4.15 -4.35
CA SER A 28 2.32 4.53 -4.12
C SER A 28 1.89 4.20 -2.69
N MET A 29 0.98 5.01 -2.17
CA MET A 29 0.43 4.83 -0.82
C MET A 29 -1.10 4.86 -0.87
N GLU A 30 -1.74 3.93 -0.17
CA GLU A 30 -3.20 3.84 -0.10
C GLU A 30 -3.68 3.60 1.33
N ASP A 31 -4.82 4.19 1.68
CA ASP A 31 -5.53 3.87 2.92
C ASP A 31 -6.28 2.52 2.84
N MET A 32 -6.88 2.13 3.97
CA MET A 32 -7.69 0.91 4.09
C MET A 32 -8.98 0.90 3.25
N TYR A 33 -9.34 2.02 2.64
CA TYR A 33 -10.50 2.15 1.75
C TYR A 33 -10.09 2.25 0.28
N GLY A 34 -8.80 2.08 -0.03
CA GLY A 34 -8.25 2.16 -1.38
C GLY A 34 -8.08 3.59 -1.89
N ARG A 35 -8.16 4.62 -1.03
CA ARG A 35 -7.89 6.00 -1.45
C ARG A 35 -6.39 6.23 -1.48
N HIS A 36 -5.91 6.82 -2.57
CA HIS A 36 -4.52 7.24 -2.68
C HIS A 36 -4.21 8.36 -1.68
N LEU A 37 -3.10 8.20 -0.97
CA LEU A 37 -2.53 9.27 -0.16
C LEU A 37 -1.61 10.11 -1.03
N ILE A 38 -1.85 11.42 -1.07
CA ILE A 38 -1.14 12.37 -1.92
C ILE A 38 -0.67 13.59 -1.13
N GLY A 39 0.32 14.30 -1.66
CA GLY A 39 0.83 15.53 -1.06
C GLY A 39 1.31 15.30 0.37
N ARG A 40 0.80 16.08 1.33
CA ARG A 40 1.24 16.04 2.72
C ARG A 40 1.02 14.67 3.38
N ASP A 41 -0.05 13.97 3.02
CA ASP A 41 -0.41 12.70 3.66
C ASP A 41 0.58 11.59 3.31
N SER A 42 1.10 11.57 2.08
CA SER A 42 2.14 10.61 1.66
C SER A 42 3.55 11.08 1.96
N LEU A 43 3.85 12.37 1.75
CA LEU A 43 5.18 12.92 1.99
C LEU A 43 5.56 12.93 3.47
N GLY A 44 4.60 13.16 4.38
CA GLY A 44 4.86 13.07 5.81
C GLY A 44 5.25 11.67 6.27
N ILE A 45 4.57 10.64 5.75
CA ILE A 45 4.91 9.23 6.02
C ILE A 45 6.29 8.90 5.44
N LEU A 46 6.55 9.32 4.19
CA LEU A 46 7.84 9.07 3.55
C LEU A 46 8.99 9.73 4.32
N GLN A 47 8.83 11.00 4.71
CA GLN A 47 9.84 11.73 5.47
C GLN A 47 10.13 11.05 6.80
N GLU A 48 9.10 10.69 7.57
CA GLU A 48 9.23 10.00 8.85
C GLU A 48 10.00 8.68 8.71
N VAL A 49 9.69 7.88 7.69
CA VAL A 49 10.39 6.60 7.42
C VAL A 49 11.82 6.83 6.94
N MET A 50 12.10 7.90 6.20
CA MET A 50 13.46 8.22 5.76
C MET A 50 14.35 8.72 6.89
N GLU A 51 13.80 9.49 7.82
CA GLU A 51 14.54 10.07 8.95
C GLU A 51 14.70 9.07 10.11
N ASN A 52 13.63 8.35 10.45
CA ASN A 52 13.54 7.54 11.67
C ASN A 52 13.34 6.04 11.40
N GLY A 53 13.27 5.61 10.14
CA GLY A 53 12.99 4.23 9.78
C GLY A 53 14.12 3.26 10.15
N GLU A 54 13.78 2.25 10.94
CA GLU A 54 14.71 1.17 11.28
C GLU A 54 14.73 0.07 10.21
N ARG A 55 15.93 -0.31 9.76
CA ARG A 55 16.10 -1.52 8.96
C ARG A 55 16.03 -2.73 9.86
N LYS A 56 15.01 -3.58 9.68
CA LYS A 56 14.84 -4.83 10.42
C LYS A 56 15.16 -6.02 9.53
N LYS A 57 15.79 -7.06 10.10
CA LYS A 57 15.84 -8.37 9.44
C LYS A 57 14.40 -8.85 9.27
N VAL A 58 14.07 -9.17 8.03
CA VAL A 58 12.72 -9.61 7.67
C VAL A 58 12.64 -11.11 7.92
N ASP A 59 11.77 -11.49 8.85
CA ASP A 59 11.20 -12.83 8.87
C ASP A 59 10.14 -12.89 7.76
N VAL A 60 10.49 -13.58 6.68
CA VAL A 60 9.68 -13.62 5.45
C VAL A 60 8.30 -14.23 5.71
N GLU A 61 8.22 -15.25 6.56
CA GLU A 61 6.98 -15.96 6.83
C GLU A 61 6.04 -15.09 7.67
N LYS A 62 6.57 -14.48 8.74
CA LYS A 62 5.80 -13.55 9.58
C LYS A 62 5.37 -12.30 8.82
N MET A 63 6.23 -11.79 7.92
CA MET A 63 5.89 -10.63 7.09
C MET A 63 4.78 -10.99 6.09
N LYS A 64 4.87 -12.17 5.47
CA LYS A 64 3.88 -12.64 4.50
C LYS A 64 2.51 -12.85 5.15
N SER A 65 2.45 -13.54 6.30
CA SER A 65 1.19 -13.77 7.01
C SER A 65 0.54 -12.47 7.47
N GLY A 66 1.33 -11.54 8.03
CA GLY A 66 0.83 -10.21 8.42
C GLY A 66 0.31 -9.40 7.23
N PHE A 67 0.96 -9.50 6.07
CA PHE A 67 0.49 -8.84 4.85
C PHE A 67 -0.81 -9.47 4.31
N GLU A 68 -0.97 -10.78 4.38
CA GLU A 68 -2.21 -11.48 4.01
C GLU A 68 -3.38 -11.07 4.93
N GLU A 69 -3.16 -11.03 6.25
CA GLU A 69 -4.14 -10.52 7.22
C GLU A 69 -4.54 -9.07 6.92
N PHE A 70 -3.57 -8.21 6.62
CA PHE A 70 -3.81 -6.84 6.20
C PHE A 70 -4.71 -6.78 4.95
N CYS A 71 -4.42 -7.61 3.93
CA CYS A 71 -5.22 -7.68 2.71
C CYS A 71 -6.66 -8.11 2.98
N LEU A 72 -6.87 -9.10 3.85
CA LEU A 72 -8.21 -9.53 4.27
C LEU A 72 -8.97 -8.40 4.95
N MET A 73 -8.35 -7.72 5.91
CA MET A 73 -8.98 -6.57 6.60
C MET A 73 -9.33 -5.43 5.61
N LYS A 74 -8.45 -5.13 4.65
CA LYS A 74 -8.68 -4.10 3.64
C LYS A 74 -9.88 -4.47 2.76
N ARG A 75 -9.95 -5.73 2.30
CA ARG A 75 -11.08 -6.25 1.54
C ARG A 75 -12.39 -6.16 2.32
N GLU A 76 -12.43 -6.62 3.56
CA GLU A 76 -13.64 -6.54 4.39
C GLU A 76 -14.14 -5.11 4.57
N LYS A 77 -13.22 -4.14 4.80
CA LYS A 77 -13.59 -2.73 4.93
C LYS A 77 -14.19 -2.17 3.65
N ILE A 78 -13.61 -2.48 2.50
CA ILE A 78 -14.12 -2.06 1.19
C ILE A 78 -15.51 -2.66 0.96
N GLU A 79 -15.69 -3.97 1.22
CA GLU A 79 -16.99 -4.64 1.04
C GLU A 79 -18.07 -4.06 1.98
N ARG A 80 -17.73 -3.80 3.25
CA ARG A 80 -18.67 -3.16 4.20
C ARG A 80 -19.05 -1.76 3.77
N LYS A 81 -18.10 -0.98 3.25
CA LYS A 81 -18.36 0.37 2.73
C LYS A 81 -19.30 0.31 1.52
N LEU A 82 -19.01 -0.55 0.54
CA LEU A 82 -19.85 -0.74 -0.64
C LEU A 82 -21.27 -1.19 -0.28
N LYS A 83 -21.42 -2.11 0.69
CA LYS A 83 -22.74 -2.52 1.18
C LYS A 83 -23.54 -1.34 1.75
N ARG A 84 -22.91 -0.47 2.54
CA ARG A 84 -23.58 0.73 3.10
C ARG A 84 -23.97 1.72 2.02
N GLU A 85 -23.09 1.98 1.06
CA GLU A 85 -23.36 2.87 -0.08
C GLU A 85 -24.55 2.35 -0.91
N LYS A 86 -24.61 1.04 -1.19
CA LYS A 86 -25.77 0.42 -1.85
C LYS A 86 -27.08 0.61 -1.10
N VAL A 87 -27.08 0.50 0.24
CA VAL A 87 -28.30 0.73 1.03
C VAL A 87 -28.71 2.20 0.94
N ILE A 88 -27.76 3.13 1.00
CA ILE A 88 -28.04 4.57 0.89
C ILE A 88 -28.63 4.89 -0.50
N ASP A 89 -28.06 4.35 -1.58
CA ASP A 89 -28.56 4.53 -2.93
C ASP A 89 -30.01 4.03 -3.09
N MET A 90 -30.37 2.92 -2.42
CA MET A 90 -31.75 2.40 -2.42
C MET A 90 -32.73 3.26 -1.62
N VAL A 91 -32.27 4.01 -0.62
CA VAL A 91 -33.11 4.87 0.23
C VAL A 91 -33.29 6.26 -0.37
N ILE A 92 -32.34 6.72 -1.19
CA ILE A 92 -32.34 8.04 -1.84
C ILE A 92 -33.01 7.98 -3.25
N MET A 93 -33.30 6.78 -3.77
CA MET A 93 -34.22 6.58 -4.90
C MET A 93 -35.69 6.61 -4.46
#